data_AF-A0A9D7F158-F1
#
_entry.id   AF-A0A9D7F158-F1
#
_cell.length_a   1.000
_cell.length_b   1.000
_cell.length_c   1.000
_cell.angle_alpha   90.00
_cell.angle_beta   90.00
_cell.angle_gamma   90.00
#
_symmetry.space_group_name_H-M   'P 1'
#
loop_
_entity.id
_entity.type
_entity.pdbx_description
1 polymer ?
#
loop_
_entity_poly.entity_id
_entity_poly.type
_entity_poly.pdbx_seq_one_letter_code
_entity_poly.pdbx_strand_id
1 'polypeptide(L)'
;MATKLPATNDLQTHSTELKVDALPPGEYFLAASDQNDFSGKKTVIGARLFYVSGISYVNNGSDYFVLNRNSGQPLAKATVQLWQQTYNYQQSKYEKTKGDSYTTDANGFFKIKRVKDEKNNNRNYSFLLDVKHGNDHLFMNDLAYDYYYYNQQPQESKSITSIHLFTDRAIYRPGQTVYYKGIVLTRNNVEKTGGVMAGYSTTVVLRDANYKDLDTIRLTTNEFGSFIGKFQLHKLA
;
A
#
# COMPACT_ATOMS: atom_id res chain seq x y z
N MET A 1 3.74 34.76 14.78
CA MET A 1 4.05 35.58 13.60
C MET A 1 2.77 35.75 12.80
N ALA A 2 2.50 36.93 12.25
CA ALA A 2 1.34 37.16 11.38
C ALA A 2 1.85 37.54 9.98
N THR A 3 1.45 36.79 8.95
CA THR A 3 1.87 37.02 7.57
C THR A 3 0.64 37.23 6.70
N LYS A 4 0.62 38.32 5.93
CA LYS A 4 -0.44 38.60 4.97
C LYS A 4 -0.22 37.74 3.73
N LEU A 5 -1.19 36.89 3.40
CA LEU A 5 -1.18 36.09 2.18
C LEU A 5 -1.89 36.84 1.04
N PRO A 6 -1.47 36.67 -0.23
CA PRO A 6 -2.18 37.23 -1.37
C PRO A 6 -3.61 36.69 -1.46
N ALA A 7 -4.56 37.53 -1.86
CA ALA A 7 -5.92 37.08 -2.17
C ALA A 7 -5.94 36.36 -3.52
N THR A 8 -6.66 35.24 -3.60
CA THR A 8 -6.78 34.40 -4.81
C THR A 8 -8.25 34.22 -5.15
N ASN A 9 -8.64 34.51 -6.41
CA ASN A 9 -10.04 34.43 -6.87
C ASN A 9 -10.27 33.30 -7.89
N ASP A 10 -9.29 32.42 -8.08
CA ASP A 10 -9.28 31.40 -9.13
C ASP A 10 -9.78 30.01 -8.65
N LEU A 11 -10.14 29.89 -7.37
CA LEU A 11 -10.56 28.63 -6.72
C LEU A 11 -9.53 27.50 -6.85
N GLN A 12 -8.26 27.84 -7.07
CA GLN A 12 -7.16 26.88 -7.16
C GLN A 12 -6.42 26.75 -5.83
N THR A 13 -5.68 25.65 -5.67
CA THR A 13 -4.79 25.46 -4.53
C THR A 13 -3.53 26.30 -4.73
N HIS A 14 -3.21 27.12 -3.74
CA HIS A 14 -1.98 27.90 -3.69
C HIS A 14 -1.11 27.48 -2.51
N SER A 15 0.20 27.54 -2.66
CA SER A 15 1.17 27.30 -1.60
C SER A 15 2.13 28.48 -1.46
N THR A 16 2.68 28.64 -0.27
CA THR A 16 3.72 29.64 0.03
C THR A 16 4.71 29.06 1.02
N GLU A 17 5.92 29.62 1.05
CA GLU A 17 6.96 29.26 1.98
C GLU A 17 7.19 30.41 2.97
N LEU A 18 7.20 30.09 4.25
CA LEU A 18 7.46 31.05 5.31
C LEU A 18 8.75 30.66 6.02
N LYS A 19 9.70 31.59 6.07
CA LYS A 19 10.91 31.40 6.86
C LYS A 19 10.55 31.37 8.34
N VAL A 20 11.01 30.34 9.03
CA VAL A 20 11.00 30.23 10.48
C VAL A 20 12.44 30.18 10.99
N ASP A 21 12.68 30.73 12.17
CA ASP A 21 14.00 30.67 12.79
C ASP A 21 14.33 29.24 13.20
N ALA A 22 15.63 28.94 13.32
CA ALA A 22 16.09 27.64 13.75
C ALA A 22 15.58 27.30 15.15
N LEU A 23 15.04 26.11 15.30
CA LEU A 23 14.57 25.57 16.58
C LEU A 23 15.59 24.55 17.10
N PRO A 24 15.78 24.44 18.42
CA PRO A 24 16.54 23.33 19.00
C PRO A 24 15.82 21.99 18.76
N PRO A 25 16.51 20.85 18.92
CA PRO A 25 15.87 19.55 18.84
C PRO A 25 14.69 19.43 19.81
N GLY A 26 13.57 18.87 19.35
CA GLY A 26 12.36 18.76 20.15
C GLY A 26 11.09 18.48 19.35
N GLU A 27 9.97 18.47 20.07
CA GLU A 27 8.63 18.22 19.55
C GLU A 27 7.82 19.51 19.60
N TYR A 28 7.22 19.86 18.47
CA TYR A 28 6.56 21.15 18.30
C TYR A 28 5.22 21.00 17.61
N PHE A 29 4.27 21.88 17.95
CA PHE A 29 3.07 22.08 17.16
C PHE A 29 3.22 23.38 16.36
N LEU A 30 3.04 23.29 15.04
CA LEU A 30 2.81 24.44 14.19
C LEU A 30 1.31 24.73 14.20
N ALA A 31 0.91 25.79 14.88
CA ALA A 31 -0.48 26.27 14.88
C ALA A 31 -0.62 27.48 13.95
N ALA A 32 -1.67 27.47 13.12
CA ALA A 32 -2.04 28.56 12.23
C ALA A 32 -3.52 28.87 12.41
N SER A 33 -3.86 30.16 12.32
CA SER A 33 -5.21 30.67 12.51
C SER A 33 -5.48 31.78 11.51
N ASP A 34 -6.73 31.91 11.06
CA ASP A 34 -7.20 33.05 10.26
C ASP A 34 -7.42 34.31 11.12
N GLN A 35 -7.42 34.17 12.45
CA GLN A 35 -7.49 35.24 13.43
C GLN A 35 -6.20 35.34 14.26
N ASN A 36 -5.70 36.56 14.47
CA ASN A 36 -4.43 36.82 15.17
C ASN A 36 -4.40 36.40 16.64
N ASP A 37 -5.56 36.38 17.30
CA ASP A 37 -5.72 36.08 18.72
C ASP A 37 -6.13 34.63 18.98
N PHE A 38 -6.28 33.81 17.93
CA PHE A 38 -6.74 32.42 18.00
C PHE A 38 -8.10 32.29 18.71
N SER A 39 -8.93 33.35 18.71
CA SER A 39 -10.18 33.41 19.45
C SER A 39 -11.38 33.58 18.52
N GLY A 40 -12.57 33.13 18.95
CA GLY A 40 -13.82 33.31 18.21
C GLY A 40 -14.51 32.01 17.79
N LYS A 41 -15.86 32.06 17.68
CA LYS A 41 -16.70 30.88 17.37
C LYS A 41 -16.58 30.36 15.93
N LYS A 42 -16.04 31.17 15.01
CA LYS A 42 -15.89 30.84 13.58
C LYS A 42 -14.43 30.76 13.13
N THR A 43 -13.50 30.84 14.09
CA THR A 43 -12.05 30.85 13.82
C THR A 43 -11.60 29.49 13.36
N VAL A 44 -10.86 29.47 12.25
CA VAL A 44 -10.30 28.26 11.67
C VAL A 44 -8.88 28.11 12.20
N ILE A 45 -8.66 27.07 13.02
CA ILE A 45 -7.35 26.76 13.56
C ILE A 45 -6.88 25.43 12.97
N GLY A 46 -5.71 25.45 12.32
CA GLY A 46 -4.97 24.27 11.93
C GLY A 46 -3.77 24.07 12.85
N ALA A 47 -3.52 22.84 13.29
CA ALA A 47 -2.32 22.51 14.04
C ALA A 47 -1.66 21.25 13.47
N ARG A 48 -0.33 21.26 13.40
CA ARG A 48 0.46 20.10 12.94
C ARG A 48 1.60 19.81 13.89
N LEU A 49 1.65 18.60 14.43
CA LEU A 49 2.81 18.10 15.16
C LEU A 49 3.97 17.89 14.19
N PHE A 50 5.16 18.34 14.58
CA PHE A 50 6.40 18.07 13.86
C PHE A 50 7.57 17.91 14.84
N TYR A 51 8.61 17.23 14.38
CA TYR A 51 9.83 16.96 15.14
C TYR A 51 10.98 17.72 14.50
N VAL A 52 11.74 18.45 15.32
CA VAL A 52 13.03 19.01 14.92
C VAL A 52 14.08 18.05 15.44
N SER A 53 14.73 17.33 14.54
CA SER A 53 15.64 16.25 14.90
C SER A 53 16.76 16.08 13.88
N GLY A 54 17.98 15.86 14.37
CA GLY A 54 19.12 15.42 13.59
C GLY A 54 19.10 13.93 13.30
N ILE A 55 18.11 13.18 13.78
CA ILE A 55 17.96 11.75 13.53
C ILE A 55 17.30 11.51 12.16
N SER A 56 17.79 10.49 11.48
CA SER A 56 17.20 9.87 10.30
C SER A 56 17.41 8.36 10.34
N TYR A 57 16.72 7.61 9.51
CA TYR A 57 17.00 6.20 9.33
C TYR A 57 16.73 5.76 7.89
N VAL A 58 17.39 4.68 7.49
CA VAL A 58 17.16 3.98 6.23
C VAL A 58 17.07 2.48 6.52
N ASN A 59 16.44 1.72 5.63
CA ASN A 59 16.32 0.27 5.80
C ASN A 59 16.36 -0.50 4.49
N ASN A 60 16.74 -1.78 4.60
CA ASN A 60 16.61 -2.79 3.57
C ASN A 60 15.98 -4.04 4.19
N GLY A 61 14.67 -4.25 3.98
CA GLY A 61 13.91 -5.26 4.70
C GLY A 61 13.97 -5.02 6.21
N SER A 62 14.41 -6.04 6.96
CA SER A 62 14.53 -5.99 8.43
C SER A 62 15.79 -5.29 8.95
N ASP A 63 16.69 -4.89 8.06
CA ASP A 63 17.99 -4.32 8.39
C ASP A 63 17.88 -2.79 8.37
N TYR A 64 18.05 -2.15 9.52
CA TYR A 64 17.87 -0.71 9.70
C TYR A 64 19.17 -0.05 10.12
N PHE A 65 19.37 1.19 9.66
CA PHE A 65 20.49 2.04 10.03
C PHE A 65 19.97 3.40 10.49
N VAL A 66 20.29 3.79 11.72
CA VAL A 66 19.99 5.10 12.29
C VAL A 66 21.19 6.02 12.07
N LEU A 67 20.94 7.19 11.47
CA LEU A 67 21.97 8.08 10.95
C LEU A 67 21.71 9.52 11.38
N ASN A 68 22.78 10.31 11.44
CA ASN A 68 22.69 11.76 11.51
C ASN A 68 22.22 12.31 10.15
N ARG A 69 21.07 12.99 10.13
CA ARG A 69 20.40 13.52 8.94
C ARG A 69 21.28 14.45 8.10
N ASN A 70 22.14 15.23 8.73
CA ASN A 70 22.94 16.24 8.04
C ASN A 70 24.24 15.66 7.47
N SER A 71 24.89 14.74 8.19
CA SER A 71 26.19 14.20 7.81
C SER A 71 26.15 12.80 7.20
N GLY A 72 25.03 12.08 7.34
CA GLY A 72 24.90 10.67 6.97
C GLY A 72 25.65 9.70 7.87
N GLN A 73 26.34 10.18 8.91
CA GLN A 73 27.15 9.33 9.80
C GLN A 73 26.26 8.47 10.70
N PRO A 74 26.70 7.24 11.05
CA PRO A 74 25.93 6.35 11.91
C PRO A 74 25.78 6.89 13.32
N LEU A 75 24.58 6.71 13.90
CA LEU A 75 24.29 7.02 15.30
C LEU A 75 24.32 5.74 16.13
N ALA A 76 25.47 5.48 16.77
CA ALA A 76 25.63 4.35 17.67
C ALA A 76 24.90 4.57 19.00
N LYS A 77 24.44 3.49 19.63
CA LYS A 77 23.71 3.51 20.92
C LYS A 77 22.41 4.33 20.91
N ALA A 78 21.84 4.58 19.73
CA ALA A 78 20.48 5.10 19.63
C ALA A 78 19.50 4.02 20.10
N THR A 79 18.50 4.42 20.88
CA THR A 79 17.42 3.52 21.33
C THR A 79 16.28 3.59 20.33
N VAL A 80 15.77 2.44 19.90
CA VAL A 80 14.68 2.33 18.94
C VAL A 80 13.56 1.49 19.54
N GLN A 81 12.45 2.12 19.88
CA GLN A 81 11.25 1.46 20.36
C GLN A 81 10.27 1.28 19.20
N LEU A 82 9.85 0.03 18.95
CA LEU A 82 8.79 -0.25 18.00
C LEU A 82 7.42 -0.09 18.67
N TRP A 83 6.46 0.47 17.93
CA TRP A 83 5.07 0.55 18.34
C TRP A 83 4.18 -0.12 17.30
N GLN A 84 3.29 -0.99 17.74
CA GLN A 84 2.26 -1.57 16.90
C GLN A 84 0.97 -0.78 17.04
N GLN A 85 0.22 -0.66 15.95
CA GLN A 85 -1.05 0.03 15.95
C GLN A 85 -2.18 -0.99 15.70
N THR A 86 -3.03 -1.19 16.71
CA THR A 86 -4.16 -2.14 16.62
C THR A 86 -5.47 -1.37 16.65
N TYR A 87 -6.41 -1.71 15.77
CA TYR A 87 -7.73 -1.10 15.79
C TYR A 87 -8.58 -1.72 16.90
N ASN A 88 -9.00 -0.91 17.86
CA ASN A 88 -9.94 -1.29 18.89
C ASN A 88 -11.37 -1.04 18.37
N TYR A 89 -12.06 -2.13 17.97
CA TYR A 89 -13.41 -2.07 17.41
C TYR A 89 -14.46 -1.55 18.39
N GLN A 90 -14.28 -1.78 19.70
CA GLN A 90 -15.24 -1.31 20.71
C GLN A 90 -15.20 0.21 20.86
N GLN A 91 -14.00 0.80 20.72
CA GLN A 91 -13.78 2.23 20.89
C GLN A 91 -13.65 2.97 19.54
N SER A 92 -13.75 2.25 18.43
CA SER A 92 -13.55 2.75 17.06
C SER A 92 -12.30 3.62 16.91
N LYS A 93 -11.20 3.20 17.56
CA LYS A 93 -9.95 3.97 17.60
C LYS A 93 -8.75 3.05 17.45
N TYR A 94 -7.66 3.59 16.93
CA TYR A 94 -6.38 2.90 16.93
C TYR A 94 -5.67 3.08 18.27
N GLU A 95 -5.17 1.99 18.83
CA GLU A 95 -4.37 1.97 20.05
C GLU A 95 -2.94 1.55 19.73
N LYS A 96 -1.98 2.26 20.32
CA LYS A 96 -0.56 1.97 20.18
C LYS A 96 -0.12 1.06 21.33
N THR A 97 0.45 -0.09 21.00
CA THR A 97 1.05 -1.03 21.96
C THR A 97 2.56 -1.08 21.76
N LYS A 98 3.31 -1.19 22.86
CA LYS A 98 4.77 -1.33 22.79
C LYS A 98 5.14 -2.69 22.20
N GLY A 99 5.99 -2.68 21.19
CA GLY A 99 6.67 -3.85 20.67
C GLY A 99 8.09 -3.98 21.23
N ASP A 100 8.95 -4.66 20.49
CA ASP A 100 10.36 -4.82 20.82
C ASP A 100 11.11 -3.48 20.81
N SER A 101 12.22 -3.44 21.56
CA SER A 101 13.14 -2.32 21.60
C SER A 101 14.54 -2.77 21.23
N TYR A 102 15.29 -1.90 20.57
CA TYR A 102 16.61 -2.16 20.03
C TYR A 102 17.58 -1.04 20.42
N THR A 103 18.87 -1.36 20.42
CA THR A 103 19.95 -0.38 20.55
C THR A 103 20.87 -0.55 19.36
N THR A 104 21.19 0.55 18.69
CA THR A 104 22.05 0.50 17.52
C THR A 104 23.50 0.19 17.86
N ASP A 105 24.16 -0.58 17.00
CA ASP A 105 25.58 -0.87 17.11
C ASP A 105 26.46 0.32 16.66
N ALA A 106 27.78 0.11 16.58
CA ALA A 106 28.73 1.14 16.15
C ALA A 106 28.48 1.70 14.74
N ASN A 107 27.80 0.95 13.87
CA ASN A 107 27.41 1.35 12.52
C ASN A 107 25.99 1.93 12.47
N GLY A 108 25.40 2.25 13.61
CA GLY A 108 24.01 2.72 13.68
C GLY A 108 23.01 1.61 13.32
N PHE A 109 23.45 0.36 13.24
CA PHE A 109 22.66 -0.74 12.74
C PHE A 109 21.84 -1.41 13.84
N PHE A 110 20.62 -1.82 13.49
CA PHE A 110 19.84 -2.78 14.26
C PHE A 110 18.99 -3.64 13.31
N LYS A 111 18.63 -4.84 13.74
CA LYS A 111 17.83 -5.78 12.97
C LYS A 111 16.52 -6.07 13.67
N ILE A 112 15.40 -5.80 13.01
CA ILE A 112 14.07 -6.12 13.54
C ILE A 112 13.85 -7.63 13.44
N LYS A 113 13.45 -8.24 14.56
CA LYS A 113 13.05 -9.66 14.58
C LYS A 113 11.65 -9.78 13.99
N ARG A 114 11.53 -10.54 12.89
CA ARG A 114 10.23 -10.89 12.34
C ARG A 114 9.54 -11.89 13.26
N VAL A 115 8.40 -11.50 13.81
CA VAL A 115 7.49 -12.45 14.46
C VAL A 115 6.72 -13.15 13.35
N LYS A 116 7.05 -14.42 13.07
CA LYS A 116 6.19 -15.26 12.23
C LYS A 116 4.94 -15.57 13.05
N ASP A 117 3.82 -14.97 12.67
CA ASP A 117 2.52 -15.45 13.17
C ASP A 117 2.21 -16.75 12.42
N GLU A 118 2.30 -17.89 13.12
CA GLU A 118 2.03 -19.22 12.57
C GLU A 118 0.64 -19.33 11.93
N LYS A 119 -0.30 -18.43 12.28
CA LYS A 119 -1.65 -18.40 11.74
C LYS A 119 -1.83 -17.46 10.56
N ASN A 120 -0.90 -16.55 10.28
CA ASN A 120 -1.04 -15.51 9.26
C ASN A 120 0.32 -15.07 8.69
N ASN A 121 0.95 -15.96 7.92
CA ASN A 121 2.20 -15.68 7.17
C ASN A 121 2.12 -14.51 6.16
N ASN A 122 0.94 -13.90 5.94
CA ASN A 122 0.68 -12.88 4.92
C ASN A 122 0.31 -11.49 5.48
N ARG A 123 0.41 -11.24 6.79
CA ARG A 123 0.19 -9.87 7.30
C ARG A 123 1.45 -9.04 7.13
N ASN A 124 1.35 -7.96 6.34
CA ASN A 124 2.34 -6.89 6.31
C ASN A 124 2.58 -6.41 7.75
N TYR A 125 3.79 -6.63 8.26
CA TYR A 125 4.15 -6.19 9.60
C TYR A 125 4.39 -4.68 9.56
N SER A 126 3.42 -3.93 10.07
CA SER A 126 3.45 -2.47 10.13
C SER A 126 3.69 -1.99 11.54
N PHE A 127 4.62 -1.05 11.72
CA PHE A 127 4.99 -0.52 13.03
C PHE A 127 5.42 0.95 12.89
N LEU A 128 5.46 1.65 14.01
CA LEU A 128 6.05 2.99 14.12
C LEU A 128 7.41 2.87 14.81
N LEU A 129 8.36 3.74 14.44
CA LEU A 129 9.67 3.83 15.10
C LEU A 129 9.74 5.09 15.95
N ASP A 130 10.00 4.90 17.24
CA ASP A 130 10.36 5.93 18.22
C ASP A 130 11.87 5.81 18.46
N VAL A 131 12.63 6.80 17.98
CA VAL A 131 14.10 6.79 17.99
C VAL A 131 14.63 7.89 18.89
N LYS A 132 15.48 7.54 19.85
CA LYS A 132 16.13 8.47 20.78
C LYS A 132 17.65 8.34 20.75
N HIS A 133 18.35 9.47 20.72
CA HIS A 133 19.81 9.51 20.80
C HIS A 133 20.28 10.77 21.54
N GLY A 134 20.80 10.60 22.77
CA GLY A 134 21.09 11.71 23.65
C GLY A 134 19.81 12.49 23.99
N ASN A 135 19.80 13.79 23.74
CA ASN A 135 18.64 14.68 23.93
C ASN A 135 17.75 14.80 22.68
N ASP A 136 18.08 14.09 21.60
CA ASP A 136 17.33 14.13 20.35
C ASP A 136 16.30 12.99 20.28
N HIS A 137 15.13 13.26 19.72
CA HIS A 137 14.00 12.35 19.63
C HIS A 137 13.26 12.54 18.30
N LEU A 138 13.00 11.41 17.64
CA LEU A 138 12.21 11.35 16.42
C LEU A 138 11.17 10.25 16.56
N PHE A 139 9.89 10.63 16.54
CA PHE A 139 8.79 9.68 16.45
C PHE A 139 7.98 9.92 15.18
N MET A 140 8.15 9.04 14.19
CA MET A 140 7.39 9.15 12.94
C MET A 140 5.98 8.61 13.14
N ASN A 141 4.99 9.38 12.69
CA ASN A 141 3.59 8.95 12.71
C ASN A 141 3.19 8.21 11.42
N ASP A 142 4.16 7.91 10.55
CA ASP A 142 3.99 7.10 9.36
C ASP A 142 4.31 5.64 9.70
N LEU A 143 3.43 4.72 9.29
CA LEU A 143 3.68 3.29 9.45
C LEU A 143 4.84 2.88 8.53
N ALA A 144 5.93 2.41 9.15
CA ALA A 144 6.92 1.64 8.44
C ALA A 144 6.31 0.28 8.10
N TYR A 145 6.28 -0.04 6.82
CA TYR A 145 5.89 -1.35 6.33
C TYR A 145 7.14 -2.15 6.05
N ASP A 146 7.34 -3.25 6.79
CA ASP A 146 8.23 -4.30 6.33
C ASP A 146 7.51 -5.03 5.20
N TYR A 147 7.58 -4.46 3.99
CA TYR A 147 7.11 -5.13 2.79
C TYR A 147 7.94 -6.40 2.66
N TYR A 148 7.29 -7.52 2.94
CA TYR A 148 7.76 -8.82 2.52
C TYR A 148 7.70 -8.83 0.99
N TYR A 149 8.73 -8.29 0.33
CA TYR A 149 9.12 -8.84 -0.94
C TYR A 149 9.38 -10.30 -0.63
N TYR A 150 8.47 -11.17 -1.06
CA TYR A 150 8.83 -12.55 -1.29
C TYR A 150 10.16 -12.45 -2.03
N ASN A 151 11.26 -12.81 -1.35
CA ASN A 151 12.45 -13.25 -2.05
C ASN A 151 11.87 -14.18 -3.09
N GLN A 152 11.99 -13.80 -4.36
CA GLN A 152 11.52 -14.62 -5.45
C GLN A 152 12.24 -15.93 -5.20
N GLN A 153 11.53 -16.93 -4.64
CA GLN A 153 12.01 -18.29 -4.74
C GLN A 153 12.34 -18.43 -6.22
N PRO A 154 13.52 -18.96 -6.58
CA PRO A 154 13.94 -19.07 -7.97
C PRO A 154 12.72 -19.54 -8.73
N GLN A 155 12.18 -18.66 -9.56
CA GLN A 155 10.81 -18.81 -10.05
C GLN A 155 10.77 -20.19 -10.67
N GLU A 156 9.98 -21.11 -10.10
CA GLU A 156 9.91 -22.44 -10.66
C GLU A 156 9.53 -22.26 -12.13
N SER A 157 10.19 -23.00 -13.03
CA SER A 157 9.87 -22.98 -14.46
C SER A 157 8.48 -23.57 -14.66
N LYS A 158 7.46 -22.78 -14.35
CA LYS A 158 6.06 -23.16 -14.38
C LYS A 158 5.38 -22.33 -15.45
N SER A 159 4.90 -23.04 -16.46
CA SER A 159 4.03 -22.46 -17.47
C SER A 159 2.72 -22.02 -16.82
N ILE A 160 2.39 -20.73 -16.98
CA ILE A 160 1.13 -20.14 -16.54
C ILE A 160 0.16 -20.17 -17.73
N THR A 161 -0.97 -20.84 -17.56
CA THR A 161 -2.06 -20.85 -18.55
C THR A 161 -3.07 -19.75 -18.22
N SER A 162 -3.45 -18.98 -19.23
CA SER A 162 -4.44 -17.89 -19.13
C SER A 162 -5.47 -18.02 -20.25
N ILE A 163 -6.72 -17.65 -19.95
CA ILE A 163 -7.81 -17.60 -20.94
C ILE A 163 -8.26 -16.15 -21.07
N HIS A 164 -8.20 -15.63 -22.28
CA HIS A 164 -8.74 -14.33 -22.63
C HIS A 164 -10.10 -14.52 -23.30
N LEU A 165 -11.14 -13.95 -22.73
CA LEU A 165 -12.51 -14.01 -23.25
C LEU A 165 -12.91 -12.67 -23.86
N PHE A 166 -13.49 -12.74 -25.03
CA PHE A 166 -14.00 -11.60 -25.78
C PHE A 166 -15.44 -11.85 -26.17
N THR A 167 -16.27 -10.83 -26.05
CA THR A 167 -17.66 -10.82 -26.52
C THR A 167 -17.77 -9.90 -27.73
N ASP A 168 -18.78 -10.08 -28.59
CA ASP A 168 -18.96 -9.21 -29.76
C ASP A 168 -19.38 -7.78 -29.37
N ARG A 169 -19.94 -7.61 -28.16
CA ARG A 169 -20.41 -6.32 -27.62
C ARG A 169 -20.10 -6.20 -26.14
N ALA A 170 -20.01 -4.95 -25.67
CA ALA A 170 -19.83 -4.63 -24.26
C ALA A 170 -21.14 -4.68 -23.45
N ILE A 171 -22.31 -4.53 -24.10
CA ILE A 171 -23.62 -4.49 -23.44
C ILE A 171 -24.63 -5.33 -24.23
N TYR A 172 -25.38 -6.17 -23.52
CA TYR A 172 -26.49 -6.96 -24.05
C TYR A 172 -27.78 -6.63 -23.31
N ARG A 173 -28.90 -6.72 -24.01
CA ARG A 173 -30.25 -6.59 -23.47
C ARG A 173 -30.84 -7.98 -23.21
N PRO A 174 -31.83 -8.09 -22.32
CA PRO A 174 -32.57 -9.34 -22.09
C PRO A 174 -33.07 -9.95 -23.40
N GLY A 175 -33.01 -11.28 -23.50
CA GLY A 175 -33.38 -12.02 -24.72
C GLY A 175 -32.34 -12.03 -25.84
N GLN A 176 -31.25 -11.26 -25.75
CA GLN A 176 -30.18 -11.31 -26.75
C GLN A 176 -29.29 -12.56 -26.57
N THR A 177 -28.72 -13.03 -27.68
CA THR A 177 -27.67 -14.04 -27.65
C THR A 177 -26.32 -13.36 -27.44
N VAL A 178 -25.56 -13.82 -26.47
CA VAL A 178 -24.17 -13.41 -26.24
C VAL A 178 -23.26 -14.36 -27.01
N TYR A 179 -22.50 -13.85 -27.97
CA TYR A 179 -21.45 -14.62 -28.62
C TYR A 179 -20.10 -14.33 -27.96
N TYR A 180 -19.28 -15.35 -27.78
CA TYR A 180 -17.95 -15.17 -27.21
C TYR A 180 -16.89 -16.01 -27.92
N LYS A 181 -15.65 -15.52 -27.83
CA LYS A 181 -14.44 -16.20 -28.24
C LYS A 181 -13.45 -16.24 -27.09
N GLY A 182 -12.92 -17.42 -26.80
CA GLY A 182 -11.82 -17.63 -25.87
C GLY A 182 -10.52 -17.92 -26.60
N ILE A 183 -9.41 -17.39 -26.10
CA ILE A 183 -8.05 -17.72 -26.55
C ILE A 183 -7.24 -18.13 -25.32
N VAL A 184 -6.60 -19.28 -25.38
CA VAL A 184 -5.82 -19.86 -24.30
C VAL A 184 -4.35 -19.72 -24.63
N LEU A 185 -3.64 -19.02 -23.75
CA LEU A 185 -2.21 -18.72 -23.88
C LEU A 185 -1.44 -19.34 -22.72
N THR A 186 -0.26 -19.84 -23.03
CA THR A 186 0.74 -20.25 -22.04
C THR A 186 1.90 -19.27 -22.02
N ARG A 187 2.44 -19.01 -20.83
CA ARG A 187 3.64 -18.18 -20.66
C ARG A 187 4.53 -18.76 -19.58
N ASN A 188 5.82 -18.89 -19.88
CA ASN A 188 6.85 -19.17 -18.92
C ASN A 188 7.75 -17.94 -18.76
N ASN A 189 7.74 -17.33 -17.58
CA ASN A 189 8.49 -16.09 -17.33
C ASN A 189 10.00 -16.32 -17.18
N VAL A 190 10.41 -17.53 -16.78
CA VAL A 190 11.82 -17.91 -16.58
C VAL A 190 12.47 -18.19 -17.91
N GLU A 191 11.83 -19.06 -18.69
CA GLU A 191 12.32 -19.45 -20.03
C GLU A 191 12.04 -18.37 -21.09
N LYS A 192 11.24 -17.35 -20.75
CA LYS A 192 10.78 -16.30 -21.66
C LYS A 192 10.08 -16.84 -22.90
N THR A 193 9.39 -17.96 -22.75
CA THR A 193 8.62 -18.63 -23.80
C THR A 193 7.12 -18.41 -23.62
N GLY A 194 6.37 -18.53 -24.71
CA GLY A 194 4.92 -18.50 -24.69
C GLY A 194 4.32 -18.99 -26.00
N GLY A 195 3.04 -19.35 -25.97
CA GLY A 195 2.33 -19.88 -27.13
C GLY A 195 0.84 -20.03 -26.90
N VAL A 196 0.16 -20.53 -27.93
CA VAL A 196 -1.25 -20.94 -27.84
C VAL A 196 -1.34 -22.37 -27.31
N MET A 197 -2.40 -22.69 -26.57
CA MET A 197 -2.60 -24.03 -26.02
C MET A 197 -3.74 -24.76 -26.73
N ALA A 198 -3.40 -25.63 -27.68
CA ALA A 198 -4.36 -26.50 -28.36
C ALA A 198 -4.81 -27.66 -27.45
N GLY A 199 -6.02 -28.20 -27.69
CA GLY A 199 -6.56 -29.32 -26.91
C GLY A 199 -6.86 -29.03 -25.43
N TYR A 200 -6.80 -27.78 -24.98
CA TYR A 200 -7.12 -27.38 -23.61
C TYR A 200 -8.63 -27.44 -23.37
N SER A 201 -9.05 -28.28 -22.42
CA SER A 201 -10.45 -28.41 -22.00
C SER A 201 -10.78 -27.45 -20.88
N THR A 202 -11.86 -26.69 -21.05
CA THR A 202 -12.31 -25.70 -20.08
C THR A 202 -13.84 -25.62 -20.02
N THR A 203 -14.34 -24.84 -19.06
CA THR A 203 -15.77 -24.60 -18.86
C THR A 203 -16.02 -23.11 -18.77
N VAL A 204 -16.95 -22.61 -19.59
CA VAL A 204 -17.42 -21.22 -19.52
C VAL A 204 -18.78 -21.22 -18.84
N VAL A 205 -18.97 -20.30 -17.89
CA VAL A 205 -20.18 -20.22 -17.05
C VAL A 205 -20.80 -18.84 -17.21
N LEU A 206 -22.11 -18.80 -17.48
CA LEU A 206 -22.91 -17.57 -17.42
C LEU A 206 -23.42 -17.39 -15.99
N ARG A 207 -23.17 -16.22 -15.39
CA ARG A 207 -23.63 -15.88 -14.04
C ARG A 207 -24.53 -14.65 -14.03
N ASP A 208 -25.48 -14.61 -13.10
CA ASP A 208 -26.28 -13.41 -12.83
C ASP A 208 -25.51 -12.40 -11.94
N ALA A 209 -26.14 -11.25 -11.66
CA ALA A 209 -25.56 -10.20 -10.83
C ALA A 209 -25.31 -10.61 -9.36
N ASN A 210 -25.92 -11.71 -8.90
CA ASN A 210 -25.71 -12.30 -7.59
C ASN A 210 -24.70 -13.46 -7.62
N TYR A 211 -23.94 -13.60 -8.72
CA TYR A 211 -22.97 -14.67 -8.96
C TYR A 211 -23.60 -16.08 -9.01
N LYS A 212 -24.90 -16.21 -9.23
CA LYS A 212 -25.54 -17.50 -9.44
C LYS A 212 -25.30 -17.99 -10.86
N ASP A 213 -24.87 -19.24 -11.00
CA ASP A 213 -24.69 -19.90 -12.30
C ASP A 213 -26.07 -20.09 -12.97
N LEU A 214 -26.20 -19.52 -14.19
CA LEU A 214 -27.40 -19.60 -15.02
C LEU A 214 -27.29 -20.67 -16.10
N ASP A 215 -26.11 -20.81 -16.71
CA ASP A 215 -25.83 -21.79 -17.77
C ASP A 215 -24.32 -22.10 -17.83
N THR A 216 -23.95 -23.24 -18.41
CA THR A 216 -22.57 -23.74 -18.41
C THR A 216 -22.28 -24.53 -19.69
N ILE A 217 -21.15 -24.23 -20.34
CA ILE A 217 -20.71 -24.92 -21.55
C ILE A 217 -19.27 -25.39 -21.38
N ARG A 218 -19.04 -26.69 -21.63
CA ARG A 218 -17.70 -27.29 -21.70
C ARG A 218 -17.19 -27.25 -23.13
N LEU A 219 -15.95 -26.80 -23.31
CA LEU A 219 -15.33 -26.60 -24.61
C LEU A 219 -13.86 -27.05 -24.57
N THR A 220 -13.34 -27.37 -25.75
CA THR A 220 -11.91 -27.66 -25.94
C THR A 220 -11.39 -26.75 -27.04
N THR A 221 -10.20 -26.19 -26.85
CA THR A 221 -9.56 -25.31 -27.84
C THR A 221 -9.15 -26.06 -29.10
N ASN A 222 -9.28 -25.39 -30.26
CA ASN A 222 -8.74 -25.84 -31.54
C ASN A 222 -7.20 -25.75 -31.62
N GLU A 223 -6.64 -26.06 -32.79
CA GLU A 223 -5.20 -26.03 -33.07
C GLU A 223 -4.54 -24.65 -32.85
N PHE A 224 -5.32 -23.57 -32.93
CA PHE A 224 -4.88 -22.20 -32.66
C PHE A 224 -5.10 -21.77 -31.20
N GLY A 225 -5.40 -22.72 -30.30
CA GLY A 225 -5.66 -22.47 -28.89
C GLY A 225 -6.91 -21.63 -28.62
N SER A 226 -7.90 -21.67 -29.50
CA SER A 226 -9.12 -20.87 -29.38
C SER A 226 -10.39 -21.72 -29.35
N PHE A 227 -11.45 -21.20 -28.71
CA PHE A 227 -12.80 -21.77 -28.75
C PHE A 227 -13.83 -20.65 -28.93
N ILE A 228 -15.01 -21.01 -29.41
CA ILE A 228 -16.15 -20.11 -29.54
C ILE A 228 -17.37 -20.75 -28.89
N GLY A 229 -18.29 -19.91 -28.41
CA GLY A 229 -19.55 -20.36 -27.86
C GLY A 229 -20.58 -19.24 -27.82
N LYS A 230 -21.77 -19.59 -27.35
CA LYS A 230 -22.86 -18.63 -27.19
C LYS A 230 -23.70 -18.95 -25.97
N PHE A 231 -24.27 -17.92 -25.36
CA PHE A 231 -25.30 -18.04 -24.34
C PHE A 231 -26.56 -17.31 -24.76
N GLN A 232 -27.71 -17.89 -24.46
CA GLN A 232 -28.99 -17.24 -24.70
C GLN A 232 -29.44 -16.55 -23.41
N LEU A 233 -29.50 -15.21 -23.40
CA LEU A 233 -30.03 -14.50 -22.25
C LEU A 233 -31.53 -14.69 -22.15
N HIS A 234 -32.02 -14.84 -20.92
CA HIS A 234 -33.44 -14.93 -20.65
C HIS A 234 -34.13 -13.61 -21.02
N LYS A 235 -35.38 -13.69 -21.49
CA LYS A 235 -36.23 -12.51 -21.63
C LYS A 235 -36.69 -12.07 -20.24
N LEU A 236 -36.90 -10.77 -20.04
CA LEU A 236 -37.62 -10.32 -18.85
C LEU A 236 -39.04 -10.90 -18.90
N ALA A 237 -39.49 -11.44 -17.78
CA ALA A 237 -40.87 -11.83 -17.57
C ALA A 237 -41.78 -10.60 -17.52
#